data_AF-A0A7K7TH85-F1
#
_entry.id   AF-A0A7K7TH85-F1
#
_cell.length_a   1.000
_cell.length_b   1.000
_cell.length_c   1.000
_cell.angle_alpha   90.00
_cell.angle_beta   90.00
_cell.angle_gamma   90.00
#
_symmetry.space_group_name_H-M   'P 1'
#
loop_
_entity.id
_entity.type
_entity.pdbx_description
1 polymer ?
#
loop_
_entity_poly.entity_id
_entity_poly.type
_entity_poly.pdbx_seq_one_letter_code
_entity_poly.pdbx_strand_id
1 'polypeptide(L)'
;FLAFFDLPSCHSQILADLENHALFKDDLECQKLILEAMKYHLLPERRTLMQSPRTKPRKSTVGTLYAVGGMDNNKGATTIEKYDLRTNIWIQAGVMNGRRLQFGVAVIDDKLFVIGGRDGLKTLNTVEC
;
A
#
# COMPACT_ATOMS: atom_id res chain seq x y z
N PHE A 1 22.75 -15.74 5.16
CA PHE A 1 22.34 -14.98 3.96
C PHE A 1 20.82 -14.90 3.81
N LEU A 2 20.08 -16.02 3.84
CA LEU A 2 18.61 -16.03 3.69
C LEU A 2 17.82 -15.33 4.82
N ALA A 3 18.40 -15.21 6.02
CA ALA A 3 17.77 -14.59 7.18
C ALA A 3 17.45 -13.08 7.03
N PHE A 4 18.01 -12.42 6.01
CA PHE A 4 17.81 -10.98 5.75
C PHE A 4 16.80 -10.69 4.62
N PHE A 5 16.21 -11.72 4.01
CA PHE A 5 15.25 -11.52 2.92
C PHE A 5 13.88 -11.13 3.47
N ASP A 6 13.34 -10.03 2.94
CA ASP A 6 11.94 -9.64 3.13
C ASP A 6 11.06 -10.55 2.28
N LEU A 7 10.32 -11.44 2.96
CA LEU A 7 9.44 -12.41 2.33
C LEU A 7 8.40 -11.77 1.40
N PRO A 8 7.73 -10.65 1.75
CA PRO A 8 6.68 -10.09 0.89
C PRO A 8 7.16 -9.58 -0.48
N SER A 9 8.47 -9.39 -0.67
CA SER A 9 9.05 -8.89 -1.91
C SER A 9 9.73 -9.98 -2.74
N CYS A 10 9.75 -11.23 -2.27
CA CYS A 10 10.42 -12.33 -2.94
C CYS A 10 9.49 -12.96 -3.98
N HIS A 11 9.90 -13.06 -5.24
CA HIS A 11 9.08 -13.71 -6.26
C HIS A 11 9.04 -15.23 -6.00
N SER A 12 7.87 -15.86 -6.16
CA SER A 12 7.68 -17.31 -5.97
C SER A 12 8.63 -18.17 -6.82
N GLN A 13 9.09 -17.65 -7.96
CA GLN A 13 10.02 -18.31 -8.87
C GLN A 13 11.41 -18.45 -8.23
N ILE A 14 11.88 -17.39 -7.58
CA ILE A 14 13.17 -17.39 -6.86
C ILE A 14 13.14 -18.40 -5.72
N LEU A 15 12.00 -18.55 -5.04
CA LEU A 15 11.85 -19.54 -3.96
C LEU A 15 11.92 -20.98 -4.47
N ALA A 16 11.30 -21.27 -5.62
CA ALA A 16 11.36 -22.60 -6.25
C ALA A 16 12.78 -22.93 -6.75
N ASP A 17 13.50 -21.93 -7.27
CA ASP A 17 14.89 -22.10 -7.71
C ASP A 17 15.84 -22.31 -6.52
N LEU A 18 15.59 -21.64 -5.39
CA LEU A 18 16.38 -21.76 -4.16
C LEU A 18 16.21 -23.12 -3.47
N GLU A 19 15.02 -23.73 -3.53
CA GLU A 19 14.77 -25.06 -2.97
C GLU A 19 15.65 -26.15 -3.59
N ASN A 20 15.92 -26.04 -4.90
CA ASN A 20 16.69 -27.02 -5.65
C ASN A 20 18.20 -26.71 -5.72
N HIS A 21 18.63 -25.58 -5.16
CA HIS A 21 20.03 -25.16 -5.27
C HIS A 21 20.92 -25.98 -4.32
N ALA A 22 22.01 -26.56 -4.86
CA ALA A 22 22.92 -27.44 -4.13
C ALA A 22 23.53 -26.82 -2.86
N LEU A 23 23.60 -25.50 -2.79
CA LEU A 23 24.13 -24.76 -1.62
C LEU A 23 23.21 -24.78 -0.39
N PHE A 24 21.90 -24.96 -0.56
CA PHE A 24 20.92 -24.84 0.53
C PHE A 24 20.25 -26.17 0.88
N LYS A 25 20.49 -27.20 0.07
CA LYS A 25 19.90 -28.53 0.24
C LYS A 25 20.39 -29.24 1.50
N ASP A 26 21.61 -28.99 1.95
CA ASP A 26 22.20 -29.70 3.10
C ASP A 26 22.08 -28.90 4.42
N ASP A 27 21.62 -27.66 4.37
CA ASP A 27 21.44 -26.81 5.55
C ASP A 27 19.98 -26.79 6.01
N LEU A 28 19.73 -27.42 7.16
CA LEU A 28 18.41 -27.54 7.77
C LEU A 28 17.78 -26.17 8.11
N GLU A 29 18.58 -25.19 8.50
CA GLU A 29 18.07 -23.84 8.81
C GLU A 29 17.67 -23.10 7.54
N CYS A 30 18.45 -23.25 6.45
CA CYS A 30 18.08 -22.71 5.15
C CYS A 30 16.78 -23.33 4.63
N GLN A 31 16.61 -24.66 4.75
CA GLN A 31 15.37 -25.34 4.36
C GLN A 31 14.16 -24.84 5.15
N LYS A 32 14.27 -24.64 6.46
CA LYS A 32 13.19 -24.08 7.28
C LYS A 32 12.78 -22.68 6.79
N LEU A 33 13.76 -21.84 6.46
CA LEU A 33 13.50 -20.48 5.94
C LEU A 33 12.82 -20.51 4.56
N ILE A 34 13.24 -21.41 3.67
CA ILE A 34 12.60 -21.59 2.34
C ILE A 34 11.16 -22.09 2.52
N LEU A 35 10.92 -23.08 3.37
CA LEU A 35 9.58 -23.59 3.65
C LEU A 35 8.66 -22.54 4.27
N GLU A 36 9.17 -21.70 5.18
CA GLU A 36 8.42 -20.57 5.72
C GLU A 36 8.06 -19.58 4.61
N ALA A 37 9.01 -19.28 3.72
CA ALA A 37 8.79 -18.39 2.58
C ALA A 37 7.73 -18.93 1.62
N MET A 38 7.81 -20.22 1.27
CA MET A 38 6.84 -20.87 0.40
C MET A 38 5.45 -20.87 1.04
N LYS A 39 5.33 -21.22 2.33
CA LYS A 39 4.05 -21.16 3.06
C LYS A 39 3.45 -19.74 3.07
N TYR A 40 4.27 -18.72 3.27
CA TYR A 40 3.82 -17.32 3.24
C TYR A 40 3.23 -16.90 1.88
N HIS A 41 3.82 -17.35 0.79
CA HIS A 41 3.35 -17.04 -0.57
C HIS A 41 2.14 -17.88 -0.98
N LEU A 42 2.15 -19.18 -0.66
CA LEU A 42 1.13 -20.16 -1.07
C LEU A 42 -0.15 -20.10 -0.22
N LEU A 43 -0.11 -19.53 0.99
CA LEU A 43 -1.26 -19.47 1.91
C LEU A 43 -1.57 -18.02 2.34
N PRO A 44 -2.15 -17.19 1.45
CA PRO A 44 -2.47 -15.79 1.74
C PRO A 44 -3.34 -15.61 2.99
N GLU A 45 -4.29 -16.51 3.23
CA GLU A 45 -5.26 -16.45 4.33
C GLU A 45 -4.58 -16.64 5.69
N ARG A 46 -3.42 -17.31 5.72
CA ARG A 46 -2.65 -17.59 6.95
C ARG A 46 -1.56 -16.57 7.24
N ARG A 47 -1.38 -15.55 6.40
CA ARG A 47 -0.32 -14.53 6.58
C ARG A 47 -0.46 -13.79 7.91
N THR A 48 -1.68 -13.61 8.42
CA THR A 48 -1.93 -12.99 9.73
C THR A 48 -1.41 -13.81 10.90
N LEU A 49 -1.30 -15.13 10.75
CA LEU A 49 -0.78 -16.05 11.76
C LEU A 49 0.74 -16.25 11.65
N MET A 50 1.32 -15.89 10.51
CA MET A 50 2.76 -16.01 10.22
C MET A 50 3.43 -14.63 10.31
N GLN A 51 3.37 -14.00 11.48
CA GLN A 51 3.99 -12.69 11.71
C GLN A 51 5.41 -12.86 12.25
N SER A 52 6.40 -12.42 11.49
CA SER A 52 7.80 -12.36 11.89
C SER A 52 8.44 -11.07 11.34
N PRO A 53 9.63 -10.67 11.82
CA PRO A 53 10.34 -9.53 11.25
C PRO A 53 10.54 -9.63 9.72
N ARG A 54 10.62 -10.86 9.17
CA ARG A 54 10.82 -11.15 7.74
C ARG A 54 9.53 -11.09 6.92
N THR A 55 8.36 -11.18 7.55
CA THR A 55 7.06 -11.06 6.88
C THR A 55 6.50 -9.64 6.93
N LYS A 56 7.16 -8.75 7.68
CA LYS A 56 6.82 -7.34 7.71
C LYS A 56 7.16 -6.73 6.35
N PRO A 57 6.19 -6.18 5.60
CA PRO A 57 6.50 -5.51 4.34
C PRO A 57 7.48 -4.38 4.60
N ARG A 58 8.51 -4.27 3.75
CA ARG A 58 9.38 -3.10 3.73
C ARG A 58 8.51 -1.84 3.60
N LYS A 59 8.81 -0.80 4.37
CA LYS A 59 8.13 0.49 4.18
C LYS A 59 8.29 0.88 2.72
N SER A 60 7.17 1.06 2.02
CA SER A 60 7.19 1.42 0.61
C SER A 60 8.04 2.68 0.46
N THR A 61 9.14 2.58 -0.29
CA THR A 61 9.91 3.76 -0.72
C THR A 61 9.14 4.56 -1.76
N VAL A 62 8.15 3.93 -2.39
CA VAL A 62 7.21 4.57 -3.30
C VAL A 62 6.11 5.18 -2.45
N GLY A 63 5.98 6.51 -2.51
CA GLY A 63 4.92 7.24 -1.80
C GLY A 63 3.52 6.73 -2.14
N THR A 64 2.53 7.12 -1.33
CA THR A 64 1.13 6.76 -1.57
C THR A 64 0.48 7.75 -2.52
N LEU A 65 -0.24 7.26 -3.53
CA LEU A 65 -1.04 8.10 -4.42
C LEU A 65 -2.40 8.37 -3.76
N TYR A 66 -2.77 9.64 -3.68
CA TYR A 66 -4.08 10.07 -3.19
C TYR A 66 -4.89 10.68 -4.34
N ALA A 67 -6.12 10.21 -4.50
CA ALA A 67 -7.15 10.85 -5.31
C ALA A 67 -8.09 11.61 -4.37
N VAL A 68 -8.22 12.92 -4.60
CA VAL A 68 -8.98 13.81 -3.73
C VAL A 68 -10.09 14.42 -4.57
N GLY A 69 -11.34 14.17 -4.17
CA GLY A 69 -12.51 14.70 -4.85
C GLY A 69 -12.64 14.24 -6.31
N GLY A 70 -13.27 15.08 -7.14
CA GLY A 70 -13.56 14.76 -8.55
C GLY A 70 -14.98 15.18 -8.94
N MET A 71 -15.38 14.84 -10.17
CA MET A 71 -16.73 15.06 -10.66
C MET A 71 -17.39 13.71 -10.95
N ASP A 72 -18.19 13.23 -10.00
CA ASP A 72 -19.11 12.14 -10.26
C ASP A 72 -20.33 12.62 -11.05
N ASN A 73 -21.07 11.68 -11.64
CA ASN A 73 -22.30 11.90 -12.42
C ASN A 73 -23.36 12.77 -11.71
N ASN A 74 -23.23 13.02 -10.40
CA ASN A 74 -24.27 13.64 -9.59
C ASN A 74 -23.79 14.73 -8.62
N LYS A 75 -22.83 15.59 -9.03
CA LYS A 75 -22.51 16.92 -8.44
C LYS A 75 -21.22 17.05 -7.61
N GLY A 76 -20.23 16.18 -7.83
CA GLY A 76 -18.88 16.33 -7.28
C GLY A 76 -18.59 15.37 -6.12
N ALA A 77 -17.45 14.68 -6.20
CA ALA A 77 -17.03 13.72 -5.20
C ALA A 77 -16.44 14.43 -3.98
N THR A 78 -16.83 14.00 -2.79
CA THR A 78 -16.23 14.42 -1.52
C THR A 78 -15.24 13.40 -0.97
N THR A 79 -15.14 12.24 -1.58
CA THR A 79 -14.30 11.14 -1.12
C THR A 79 -12.83 11.45 -1.37
N ILE A 80 -12.00 10.97 -0.45
CA ILE A 80 -10.54 10.95 -0.58
C ILE A 80 -10.16 9.48 -0.57
N GLU A 81 -9.55 9.03 -1.66
CA GLU A 81 -9.12 7.66 -1.84
C GLU A 81 -7.60 7.60 -1.91
N LYS A 82 -7.01 6.57 -1.32
CA LYS A 82 -5.59 6.28 -1.44
C LYS A 82 -5.40 4.97 -2.18
N TYR A 83 -4.41 4.93 -3.05
CA TYR A 83 -4.06 3.75 -3.79
C TYR A 83 -2.95 2.99 -3.08
N ASP A 84 -3.23 1.75 -2.67
CA ASP A 84 -2.24 0.84 -2.10
C ASP A 84 -1.56 0.07 -3.24
N LEU A 85 -0.34 0.51 -3.59
CA LEU A 85 0.51 -0.09 -4.63
C LEU A 85 0.79 -1.58 -4.38
N ARG A 86 0.80 -2.04 -3.13
CA ARG A 86 1.12 -3.43 -2.79
C ARG A 86 -0.04 -4.36 -3.06
N THR A 87 -1.25 -3.89 -2.81
CA THR A 87 -2.48 -4.68 -2.96
C THR A 87 -3.22 -4.36 -4.25
N ASN A 88 -2.78 -3.33 -4.99
CA ASN A 88 -3.38 -2.86 -6.24
C ASN A 88 -4.87 -2.53 -6.07
N ILE A 89 -5.23 -1.90 -4.94
CA ILE A 89 -6.60 -1.49 -4.65
C ILE A 89 -6.66 -0.04 -4.20
N TRP A 90 -7.79 0.59 -4.51
CA TRP A 90 -8.17 1.88 -3.94
C TRP A 90 -8.85 1.66 -2.60
N ILE A 91 -8.45 2.42 -1.60
CA ILE A 91 -8.98 2.37 -0.24
C ILE A 91 -9.44 3.77 0.12
N GLN A 92 -10.66 3.91 0.62
CA GLN A 92 -11.14 5.20 1.11
C GLN A 92 -10.31 5.64 2.32
N ALA A 93 -9.65 6.79 2.18
CA ALA A 93 -8.80 7.39 3.21
C ALA A 93 -9.55 8.42 4.05
N GLY A 94 -10.56 9.09 3.49
CA GLY A 94 -11.33 10.12 4.17
C GLY A 94 -12.44 10.72 3.31
N VAL A 95 -13.08 11.76 3.83
CA VAL A 95 -14.14 12.52 3.15
C VAL A 95 -13.96 14.01 3.47
N MET A 96 -14.09 14.87 2.47
CA MET A 96 -14.12 16.33 2.61
C MET A 96 -15.41 16.80 3.27
N ASN A 97 -15.38 17.96 3.95
CA ASN A 97 -16.56 18.49 4.64
C ASN A 97 -17.67 18.95 3.70
N GLY A 98 -17.35 19.14 2.42
CA GLY A 98 -18.29 19.52 1.39
C GLY A 98 -17.73 19.27 0.01
N ARG A 99 -18.60 19.35 -1.00
CA ARG A 99 -18.20 19.22 -2.40
C ARG A 99 -17.29 20.39 -2.78
N ARG A 100 -16.16 20.08 -3.40
CA ARG A 100 -15.22 21.07 -3.93
C ARG A 100 -14.89 20.70 -5.36
N LEU A 101 -14.80 21.70 -6.22
CA LEU A 101 -14.34 21.61 -7.61
C LEU A 101 -13.24 22.66 -7.83
N GLN A 102 -12.32 22.45 -8.77
CA GLN A 102 -11.27 23.42 -9.11
C GLN A 102 -10.45 23.89 -7.88
N PHE A 103 -10.13 22.97 -6.97
CA PHE A 103 -9.33 23.23 -5.77
C PHE A 103 -7.85 22.87 -5.99
N GLY A 104 -6.99 23.38 -5.12
CA GLY A 104 -5.59 22.96 -5.02
C GLY A 104 -5.41 21.92 -3.92
N VAL A 105 -4.46 21.02 -4.10
CA VAL A 105 -4.06 20.03 -3.08
C VAL A 105 -2.56 20.13 -2.84
N ALA A 106 -2.14 20.08 -1.58
CA ALA A 106 -0.72 20.06 -1.19
C ALA A 106 -0.50 19.10 -0.02
N VAL A 107 0.71 18.53 0.08
CA VAL A 107 1.12 17.72 1.23
C VAL A 107 2.15 18.51 2.01
N ILE A 108 1.89 18.75 3.30
CA ILE A 108 2.78 19.47 4.22
C ILE A 108 2.83 18.68 5.53
N ASP A 109 4.02 18.37 6.02
CA ASP A 109 4.24 17.61 7.27
C ASP A 109 3.39 16.33 7.38
N ASP A 110 3.41 15.51 6.33
CA ASP A 110 2.63 14.27 6.20
C ASP A 110 1.11 14.44 6.29
N LYS A 111 0.60 15.66 6.08
CA LYS A 111 -0.84 15.96 6.03
C LYS A 111 -1.25 16.47 4.66
N LEU A 112 -2.42 16.04 4.21
CA LEU A 112 -3.01 16.42 2.93
C LEU A 112 -3.90 17.66 3.14
N PHE A 113 -3.57 18.76 2.49
CA PHE A 113 -4.34 20.00 2.56
C PHE A 113 -5.11 20.23 1.27
N VAL A 114 -6.40 20.53 1.40
CA VAL A 114 -7.28 20.94 0.30
C VAL A 114 -7.59 22.41 0.44
N ILE A 115 -7.22 23.19 -0.58
CA ILE A 115 -7.21 24.65 -0.54
C ILE A 115 -8.22 25.21 -1.54
N GLY A 116 -9.19 25.96 -1.01
CA GLY A 116 -10.15 26.71 -1.78
C GLY A 116 -11.10 25.83 -2.60
N GLY A 117 -11.25 26.19 -3.88
CA GLY A 117 -12.17 25.56 -4.83
C GLY A 117 -13.53 26.22 -4.89
N ARG A 118 -14.48 25.50 -5.47
CA ARG A 118 -15.86 25.93 -5.67
C ARG A 118 -16.81 24.84 -5.24
N ASP A 119 -17.80 25.19 -4.43
CA ASP A 119 -18.86 24.25 -4.06
C ASP A 119 -20.00 24.24 -5.09
N GLY A 120 -19.85 24.89 -6.25
CA GLY A 120 -20.88 25.00 -7.29
C GLY A 120 -21.91 26.12 -7.07
N LEU A 121 -21.90 26.80 -5.92
CA LEU A 121 -22.66 28.03 -5.69
C LEU A 121 -21.74 29.22 -5.43
N LYS A 122 -20.66 29.00 -4.67
CA LYS A 122 -19.68 30.02 -4.29
C LYS A 122 -18.25 29.50 -4.43
N THR A 123 -17.32 30.45 -4.56
CA THR A 123 -15.90 30.20 -4.41
C THR A 123 -15.57 30.10 -2.93
N LEU A 124 -14.80 29.08 -2.55
CA LEU A 124 -14.36 28.83 -1.20
C LEU A 124 -12.98 29.46 -0.98
N ASN A 125 -12.82 30.15 0.14
CA ASN A 125 -11.54 30.65 0.66
C ASN A 125 -11.05 29.82 1.87
N THR A 126 -11.64 28.65 2.09
CA THR A 126 -11.36 27.78 3.24
C THR A 126 -10.32 26.72 2.88
N VAL A 127 -9.57 26.29 3.89
CA VAL A 127 -8.63 25.17 3.86
C VAL A 127 -9.15 24.05 4.76
N GLU A 128 -8.97 22.81 4.34
CA GLU A 128 -9.20 21.62 5.18
C GLU A 128 -8.01 20.66 5.12
N CYS A 129 -7.82 19.87 6.18
CA CYS A 129 -6.75 18.88 6.36
C CYS A 129 -7.25 17.60 7.01
#